data_AF-A0A246E5E3-F1
#
_entry.id   AF-A0A246E5E3-F1
#
_cell.length_a   1.000
_cell.length_b   1.000
_cell.length_c   1.000
_cell.angle_alpha   90.00
_cell.angle_beta   90.00
_cell.angle_gamma   90.00
#
_symmetry.space_group_name_H-M   'P 1'
#
loop_
_entity.id
_entity.type
_entity.pdbx_description
1 polymer ?
#
loop_
_entity_poly.entity_id
_entity_poly.type
_entity_poly.pdbx_seq_one_letter_code
_entity_poly.pdbx_strand_id
1 'polypeptide(L)'
;MNVSIDWFAFVQVFAAAITGAVLVVGFYAFGLRMLVRAGRVPVVTPAEFTDAIAVISEKQARRHAKAAAKAAKKNPLTAAQKRVALVAAYGAFALCGLAVLGGIVLIVAGR
;
A
#
# COMPACT_ATOMS: atom_id res chain seq x y z
N MET A 1 12.83 33.90 -28.85
CA MET A 1 13.02 32.95 -27.73
C MET A 1 13.20 31.56 -28.33
N ASN A 2 14.39 30.97 -28.20
CA ASN A 2 14.63 29.59 -28.63
C ASN A 2 14.49 28.70 -27.39
N VAL A 3 13.43 27.89 -27.34
CA VAL A 3 13.25 26.90 -26.26
C VAL A 3 14.03 25.65 -26.65
N SER A 4 15.18 25.43 -26.02
CA SER A 4 15.95 24.18 -26.16
C SER A 4 15.57 23.23 -25.02
N ILE A 5 15.11 22.03 -25.35
CA ILE A 5 14.79 20.99 -24.38
C ILE A 5 16.08 20.30 -23.95
N ASP A 6 16.34 20.27 -22.64
CA ASP A 6 17.35 19.38 -22.07
C ASP A 6 16.77 17.97 -21.92
N TRP A 7 17.04 17.13 -22.91
CA TRP A 7 16.58 15.75 -22.95
C TRP A 7 17.16 14.89 -21.82
N PHE A 8 18.36 15.20 -21.33
CA PHE A 8 18.99 14.44 -20.26
C PHE A 8 18.30 14.71 -18.93
N ALA A 9 18.05 15.99 -18.62
CA ALA A 9 17.28 16.39 -17.45
C ALA A 9 15.87 15.77 -17.45
N PHE A 10 15.21 15.72 -18.62
CA PHE A 10 13.91 15.05 -18.76
C PHE A 10 13.97 13.57 -18.37
N VAL A 11 14.92 12.81 -18.91
CA VAL A 11 15.06 11.37 -18.61
C VAL A 11 15.37 11.15 -17.14
N GLN A 12 16.18 12.01 -16.52
CA GLN A 12 16.50 11.91 -15.09
C GLN A 12 15.25 12.09 -14.21
N VAL A 13 14.43 13.11 -14.49
CA VAL A 13 13.18 13.34 -13.75
C VAL A 13 12.19 12.21 -14.01
N PHE A 14 12.07 11.74 -15.24
CA PHE A 14 11.22 10.60 -15.60
C PHE A 14 11.61 9.34 -14.82
N ALA A 15 12.90 9.02 -14.79
CA ALA A 15 13.43 7.87 -14.05
C ALA A 15 13.17 8.01 -12.54
N ALA A 16 13.42 9.18 -11.96
CA ALA A 16 13.14 9.43 -10.55
C ALA A 16 11.64 9.26 -10.23
N ALA A 17 10.76 9.81 -11.07
CA ALA A 17 9.32 9.75 -10.89
C ALA A 17 8.79 8.31 -11.00
N ILE A 18 9.19 7.57 -12.04
CA ILE A 18 8.71 6.20 -12.24
C ILE A 18 9.23 5.26 -11.14
N THR A 19 10.49 5.42 -10.71
CA THR A 19 11.05 4.66 -9.60
C THR A 19 10.29 4.95 -8.32
N GLY A 20 10.03 6.23 -8.00
CA GLY A 20 9.22 6.61 -6.84
C GLY A 20 7.83 5.98 -6.86
N ALA A 21 7.14 6.06 -8.00
CA ALA A 21 5.80 5.49 -8.17
C ALA A 21 5.80 3.97 -7.98
N VAL A 22 6.72 3.26 -8.63
CA VAL A 22 6.83 1.79 -8.53
C VAL A 22 7.17 1.36 -7.11
N LEU A 23 8.08 2.07 -6.42
CA LEU A 23 8.43 1.75 -5.03
C LEU A 23 7.22 1.89 -4.11
N VAL A 24 6.55 3.04 -4.13
CA VAL A 24 5.41 3.33 -3.22
C VAL A 24 4.26 2.36 -3.48
N VAL A 25 3.82 2.24 -4.74
CA VAL A 25 2.69 1.36 -5.10
C VAL A 25 3.06 -0.11 -4.93
N GLY A 26 4.29 -0.48 -5.31
CA GLY A 26 4.80 -1.84 -5.21
C GLY A 26 4.89 -2.32 -3.76
N PHE A 27 5.52 -1.55 -2.87
CA PHE A 27 5.61 -1.89 -1.45
C PHE A 27 4.24 -1.91 -0.78
N TYR A 28 3.35 -0.96 -1.10
CA TYR A 28 2.00 -0.96 -0.55
C TYR A 28 1.21 -2.20 -0.97
N ALA A 29 1.20 -2.54 -2.25
CA ALA A 29 0.52 -3.72 -2.78
C ALA A 29 1.13 -5.03 -2.26
N PHE A 30 2.45 -5.08 -2.12
CA PHE A 30 3.15 -6.22 -1.51
C PHE A 30 2.81 -6.37 -0.03
N GLY A 31 2.81 -5.27 0.73
CA GLY A 31 2.46 -5.22 2.14
C GLY A 31 1.06 -5.74 2.40
N LEU A 32 0.07 -5.31 1.61
CA LEU A 32 -1.30 -5.80 1.69
C LEU A 32 -1.40 -7.32 1.42
N ARG A 33 -0.68 -7.83 0.41
CA ARG A 33 -0.66 -9.27 0.12
C ARG A 33 -0.04 -10.06 1.27
N MET A 34 1.04 -9.58 1.86
CA MET A 34 1.69 -10.21 3.01
C MET A 34 0.80 -10.17 4.25
N LEU A 35 0.08 -9.06 4.48
CA LEU A 35 -0.86 -8.91 5.59
C LEU A 35 -2.01 -9.91 5.49
N VAL A 36 -2.58 -10.08 4.28
CA VAL A 36 -3.61 -11.10 4.00
C VAL A 36 -3.04 -12.50 4.20
N ARG A 37 -1.82 -12.80 3.71
CA ARG A 37 -1.15 -14.08 3.93
C ARG A 37 -0.89 -14.36 5.42
N ALA A 38 -0.60 -13.34 6.22
CA ALA A 38 -0.49 -13.46 7.67
C ALA A 38 -1.85 -13.76 8.38
N GLY A 39 -2.96 -13.74 7.64
CA GLY A 39 -4.30 -13.97 8.16
C GLY A 39 -4.98 -12.71 8.70
N ARG A 40 -4.40 -11.52 8.48
CA ARG A 40 -4.95 -10.23 8.91
C ARG A 40 -5.61 -9.54 7.73
N VAL A 41 -6.73 -10.08 7.27
CA VAL A 41 -7.46 -9.52 6.12
C VAL A 41 -8.09 -8.17 6.53
N PRO A 42 -7.74 -7.05 5.88
CA PRO A 42 -8.39 -5.78 6.15
C PRO A 42 -9.83 -5.83 5.63
N VAL A 43 -10.79 -5.59 6.53
CA VAL A 43 -12.22 -5.45 6.20
C VAL A 43 -12.63 -4.08 6.68
N VAL A 44 -12.93 -3.19 5.74
CA VAL A 44 -13.39 -1.84 6.04
C VAL A 44 -14.90 -1.89 6.27
N THR A 45 -15.37 -1.44 7.43
CA THR A 45 -16.80 -1.33 7.74
C THR A 45 -17.39 -0.03 7.20
N PRO A 46 -18.71 0.00 6.88
CA PRO A 46 -19.31 1.09 6.10
C PRO A 46 -19.33 2.47 6.79
N ALA A 47 -19.12 2.53 8.10
CA ALA A 47 -19.41 3.73 8.90
C ALA A 47 -18.36 4.85 8.81
N GLU A 48 -17.18 4.60 8.24
CA GLU A 48 -16.05 5.54 8.31
C GLU A 48 -15.81 6.35 7.01
N PHE A 49 -16.60 6.14 5.95
CA PHE A 49 -16.41 6.84 4.68
C PHE A 49 -17.74 7.34 4.12
N THR A 50 -18.09 8.58 4.46
CA THR A 50 -19.23 9.32 3.89
C THR A 50 -19.07 9.64 2.39
N ASP A 51 -17.86 9.57 1.85
CA ASP A 51 -17.51 9.84 0.44
C ASP A 51 -17.09 8.59 -0.37
N ALA A 52 -17.40 7.37 0.08
CA ALA A 52 -16.98 6.16 -0.64
C ALA A 52 -17.75 5.96 -1.96
N ILE A 53 -17.00 5.81 -3.07
CA ILE A 53 -17.49 5.46 -4.44
C ILE A 53 -18.34 4.17 -4.48
N ALA A 54 -18.31 3.33 -3.44
CA ALA A 54 -19.15 2.14 -3.31
C ALA A 54 -19.64 1.93 -1.87
N VAL A 55 -20.81 2.49 -1.55
CA VAL A 55 -21.51 2.23 -0.28
C VAL A 55 -21.97 0.77 -0.27
N ILE A 56 -21.36 -0.04 0.59
CA ILE A 56 -21.80 -1.41 0.84
C ILE A 56 -22.78 -1.45 2.00
N SER A 57 -23.87 -2.22 1.86
CA SER A 57 -24.83 -2.43 2.94
C SER A 57 -24.17 -3.13 4.15
N GLU A 58 -24.72 -2.93 5.35
CA GLU A 58 -24.26 -3.68 6.54
C GLU A 58 -24.26 -5.20 6.31
N LYS A 59 -25.24 -5.70 5.57
CA LYS A 59 -25.34 -7.13 5.22
C LYS A 59 -24.13 -7.59 4.40
N GLN A 60 -23.70 -6.79 3.42
CA GLN A 60 -22.49 -7.07 2.65
C GLN A 60 -21.24 -6.99 3.53
N ALA A 61 -21.10 -5.96 4.37
CA ALA A 61 -19.98 -5.82 5.29
C ALA A 61 -19.83 -7.03 6.22
N ARG A 62 -20.93 -7.47 6.85
CA ARG A 62 -20.96 -8.67 7.69
C ARG A 62 -20.57 -9.93 6.90
N ARG A 63 -20.99 -10.04 5.64
CA ARG A 63 -20.60 -11.16 4.76
C ARG A 63 -19.10 -11.14 4.46
N HIS A 64 -18.52 -9.98 4.15
CA HIS A 64 -17.08 -9.82 3.93
C HIS A 64 -16.27 -10.15 5.18
N ALA A 65 -16.71 -9.68 6.36
CA ALA A 65 -16.09 -10.01 7.64
C ALA A 65 -16.09 -11.53 7.93
N LYS A 66 -17.22 -12.21 7.71
CA LYS A 66 -17.32 -13.67 7.86
C LYS A 66 -16.41 -14.42 6.88
N ALA A 67 -16.34 -13.96 5.63
CA ALA A 67 -15.47 -14.56 4.61
C ALA A 67 -13.99 -14.39 4.98
N ALA A 68 -13.60 -13.20 5.43
CA ALA A 68 -12.26 -12.89 5.93
C ALA A 68 -11.88 -13.78 7.13
N ALA A 69 -12.76 -13.91 8.12
CA ALA A 69 -12.54 -14.78 9.28
C ALA A 69 -12.40 -16.25 8.87
N LYS A 70 -13.20 -16.73 7.91
CA LYS A 70 -13.09 -18.10 7.38
C LYS A 70 -11.77 -18.31 6.64
N ALA A 71 -11.33 -17.35 5.83
CA ALA A 71 -10.05 -17.41 5.13
C ALA A 71 -8.87 -17.41 6.10
N ALA A 72 -8.91 -16.58 7.15
CA ALA A 72 -7.90 -16.56 8.20
C ALA A 72 -7.81 -17.89 8.97
N LYS A 73 -8.97 -18.51 9.27
CA LYS A 73 -9.04 -19.83 9.92
C LYS A 73 -8.48 -20.95 9.05
N LYS A 74 -8.73 -20.91 7.73
CA LYS A 74 -8.25 -21.90 6.76
C LYS A 74 -6.83 -21.66 6.27
N ASN A 75 -6.08 -20.77 6.92
CA ASN A 75 -4.76 -20.38 6.46
C ASN A 75 -3.76 -21.56 6.60
N PRO A 76 -3.15 -22.04 5.50
CA PRO A 76 -2.27 -23.21 5.49
C PRO A 76 -0.87 -22.95 6.06
N LEU A 77 -0.51 -21.69 6.35
CA LEU A 77 0.81 -21.34 6.88
C LEU A 77 0.96 -21.71 8.36
N THR A 78 2.19 -22.05 8.75
CA THR A 78 2.54 -22.24 10.16
C THR A 78 2.55 -20.92 10.92
N ALA A 79 2.51 -20.96 12.26
CA ALA A 79 2.56 -19.76 13.09
C ALA A 79 3.81 -18.90 12.81
N ALA A 80 4.97 -19.54 12.63
CA ALA A 80 6.22 -18.86 12.29
C ALA A 80 6.15 -18.17 10.92
N GLN A 81 5.62 -18.86 9.90
CA GLN A 81 5.46 -18.29 8.56
C GLN A 81 4.50 -17.09 8.55
N LYS A 82 3.41 -17.16 9.33
CA LYS A 82 2.49 -16.02 9.49
C LYS A 82 3.19 -14.82 10.14
N ARG A 83 4.06 -15.05 11.12
CA ARG A 83 4.85 -13.99 11.76
C ARG A 83 5.83 -13.35 10.80
N VAL A 84 6.52 -14.14 9.98
CA VAL A 84 7.42 -13.63 8.93
C VAL A 84 6.64 -12.79 7.92
N ALA A 85 5.50 -13.29 7.43
CA ALA A 85 4.63 -12.54 6.52
C ALA A 85 4.17 -11.22 7.15
N LEU A 86 3.83 -11.22 8.44
CA LEU A 86 3.41 -10.02 9.15
C LEU A 86 4.53 -8.98 9.25
N VAL A 87 5.74 -9.41 9.63
CA VAL A 87 6.91 -8.53 9.71
C VAL A 87 7.25 -7.97 8.33
N ALA A 88 7.19 -8.80 7.28
CA ALA A 88 7.39 -8.35 5.91
C ALA A 88 6.35 -7.31 5.47
N ALA A 89 5.08 -7.49 5.87
CA ALA A 89 4.03 -6.51 5.61
C ALA A 89 4.33 -5.16 6.27
N TYR A 90 4.69 -5.19 7.56
CA TYR A 90 5.01 -3.97 8.30
C TYR A 90 6.27 -3.28 7.79
N GLY A 91 7.31 -4.04 7.44
CA GLY A 91 8.50 -3.50 6.78
C GLY A 91 8.14 -2.79 5.47
N ALA A 92 7.29 -3.40 4.63
CA ALA A 92 6.87 -2.80 3.38
C ALA A 92 6.07 -1.50 3.58
N PHE A 93 5.14 -1.46 4.54
CA PHE A 93 4.41 -0.22 4.87
C PHE A 93 5.32 0.85 5.45
N ALA A 94 6.27 0.48 6.32
CA ALA A 94 7.25 1.42 6.86
C ALA A 94 8.12 2.02 5.75
N LEU A 95 8.63 1.21 4.82
CA LEU A 95 9.41 1.69 3.68
C LEU A 95 8.60 2.62 2.77
N CYS A 96 7.32 2.29 2.53
CA CYS A 96 6.40 3.15 1.78
C CYS A 96 6.21 4.50 2.50
N GLY A 97 5.93 4.48 3.80
CA GLY A 97 5.78 5.68 4.61
C GLY A 97 7.05 6.54 4.62
N LEU A 98 8.22 5.92 4.79
CA LEU A 98 9.52 6.61 4.74
C LEU A 98 9.79 7.23 3.37
N ALA A 99 9.44 6.54 2.27
CA ALA A 99 9.59 7.09 0.93
C ALA A 99 8.70 8.33 0.71
N VAL A 100 7.44 8.28 1.16
CA VAL A 100 6.53 9.43 1.09
C VAL A 100 7.01 10.59 1.96
N LEU A 101 7.39 10.31 3.21
CA LEU A 101 7.93 11.32 4.13
C LEU A 101 9.21 11.94 3.57
N GLY A 102 10.10 11.13 3.01
CA GLY A 102 11.31 11.61 2.33
C GLY A 102 10.98 12.54 1.17
N GLY A 103 10.01 12.17 0.32
CA GLY A 103 9.52 13.04 -0.76
C GLY A 103 8.96 14.36 -0.25
N ILE A 104 8.13 14.33 0.81
CA ILE A 104 7.58 15.55 1.43
C ILE A 104 8.70 16.43 1.99
N VAL A 105 9.67 15.85 2.70
CA VAL A 105 10.81 16.59 3.26
C VAL A 105 11.63 17.23 2.15
N LEU A 106 11.91 16.53 1.05
CA LEU A 106 12.61 17.10 -0.09
C LEU A 106 11.83 18.26 -0.73
N ILE A 107 10.51 18.17 -0.84
CA ILE A 107 9.66 19.24 -1.41
C ILE A 107 9.60 20.45 -0.47
N VAL A 108 9.48 20.24 0.85
CA VAL A 108 9.24 21.31 1.83
C VAL A 108 10.53 21.96 2.32
N ALA A 109 11.55 21.15 2.59
CA ALA A 109 12.82 21.58 3.16
C ALA A 109 13.93 21.72 2.11
N GLY A 110 13.82 21.06 0.95
CA GLY A 110 14.75 21.15 -0.17
C GLY A 110 14.54 22.43 -0.99
N ARG A 111 14.59 23.57 -0.31
CA ARG A 111 14.81 24.88 -0.91
C ARG A 111 16.25 24.96 -1.41
#